data_AF-A0A101PBG9-F1
#
_entry.id   AF-A0A101PBG9-F1
#
_cell.length_a   1.000
_cell.length_b   1.000
_cell.length_c   1.000
_cell.angle_alpha   90.00
_cell.angle_beta   90.00
_cell.angle_gamma   90.00
#
_symmetry.space_group_name_H-M   'P 1'
#
loop_
_entity.id
_entity.type
_entity.pdbx_description
1 polymer ?
#
loop_
_entity_poly.entity_id
_entity_poly.type
_entity_poly.pdbx_seq_one_letter_code
_entity_poly.pdbx_strand_id
1 'polypeptide(L)'
;MATSRVLGYLESRKNLTGGALGVVGLVLTFTGVAGPYWPVVVVGLYGAGALTAPPERPALPDFPSPSAQLDAIRADFAKLRGYLADVELPATAGDWLAELTELLTALLEPGWVAEALAQDPDGVHTVSRAVRQDIPEAVDAYVRTRWWTRMTAGAESPERHLDRQLALLREEAEHLVSGLRDKEARRQESHTRYLEERNN
;
A
#
# COMPACT_ATOMS: atom_id res chain seq x y z
N MET A 1 19.77 25.74 -2.07
CA MET A 1 18.73 26.25 -1.15
C MET A 1 18.03 27.53 -1.64
N ALA A 2 18.71 28.53 -2.20
CA ALA A 2 18.04 29.73 -2.73
C ALA A 2 17.16 29.42 -3.95
N THR A 3 17.64 28.59 -4.88
CA THR A 3 16.91 28.20 -6.11
C THR A 3 15.62 27.44 -5.82
N SER A 4 15.60 26.56 -4.79
CA SER A 4 14.40 25.80 -4.42
C SER A 4 13.31 26.67 -3.79
N ARG A 5 13.69 27.72 -3.05
CA ARG A 5 12.72 28.70 -2.53
C ARG A 5 12.16 29.59 -3.63
N VAL A 6 12.98 29.96 -4.61
CA VAL A 6 12.54 30.74 -5.78
C VAL A 6 11.60 29.93 -6.65
N LEU A 7 11.92 28.66 -6.94
CA LEU A 7 11.04 27.73 -7.66
C LEU A 7 9.73 27.49 -6.90
N GLY A 8 9.80 27.24 -5.59
CA GLY A 8 8.61 27.07 -4.75
C GLY A 8 7.74 28.32 -4.68
N TYR A 9 8.32 29.52 -4.72
CA TYR A 9 7.54 30.76 -4.81
C TYR A 9 6.89 30.94 -6.18
N LEU A 10 7.56 30.57 -7.27
CA LEU A 10 6.99 30.66 -8.62
C LEU A 10 5.79 29.74 -8.80
N GLU A 11 5.81 28.55 -8.20
CA GLU A 11 4.71 27.59 -8.21
C GLU A 11 3.64 27.87 -7.14
N SER A 12 3.88 28.83 -6.24
CA SER A 12 2.95 29.19 -5.18
C SER A 12 1.64 29.71 -5.74
N ARG A 13 0.52 29.33 -5.10
CA ARG A 13 -0.81 29.88 -5.40
C ARG A 13 -0.86 31.40 -5.27
N LYS A 14 0.01 31.99 -4.45
CA LYS A 14 0.17 33.45 -4.29
C LYS A 14 0.75 34.11 -5.54
N ASN A 15 1.82 33.53 -6.11
CA ASN A 15 2.42 34.03 -7.34
C ASN A 15 1.51 33.81 -8.55
N LEU A 16 0.79 32.69 -8.61
CA LEU A 16 -0.16 32.42 -9.70
C LEU A 16 -1.37 33.38 -9.68
N THR A 17 -1.97 33.60 -8.51
CA THR A 17 -3.12 34.51 -8.38
C THR A 17 -2.70 35.97 -8.55
N GLY A 18 -1.55 36.35 -7.98
CA GLY A 18 -0.94 37.67 -8.21
C GLY A 18 -0.60 37.87 -9.69
N GLY A 19 0.00 36.87 -10.34
CA GLY A 19 0.34 36.91 -11.76
C GLY A 19 -0.90 37.10 -12.65
N ALA A 20 -1.97 36.34 -12.41
CA ALA A 20 -3.22 36.47 -13.15
C ALA A 20 -3.84 37.88 -13.02
N LEU A 21 -3.86 38.45 -11.81
CA LEU A 21 -4.36 39.81 -11.59
C LEU A 21 -3.40 40.89 -12.13
N GLY A 22 -2.09 40.65 -12.09
CA GLY A 22 -1.09 41.51 -12.75
C GLY A 22 -1.28 41.57 -14.26
N VAL A 23 -1.64 40.44 -14.90
CA VAL A 23 -2.01 40.39 -16.33
C VAL A 23 -3.28 41.20 -16.62
N VAL A 24 -4.29 41.16 -15.73
CA VAL A 24 -5.46 42.04 -15.84
C VAL A 24 -5.06 43.52 -15.79
N GLY A 25 -4.10 43.88 -14.93
CA GLY A 25 -3.52 45.23 -14.87
C GLY A 25 -2.86 45.65 -16.18
N LEU A 26 -2.16 44.73 -16.85
CA LEU A 26 -1.56 44.97 -18.17
C LEU A 26 -2.65 45.17 -19.24
N VAL A 27 -3.71 44.36 -19.24
CA VAL A 27 -4.84 44.53 -20.17
C VAL A 27 -5.50 45.90 -20.00
N LEU A 28 -5.72 46.35 -18.76
CA LEU A 28 -6.25 47.69 -18.46
C LEU A 28 -5.33 48.82 -18.92
N THR A 29 -4.03 48.55 -19.02
CA THR A 29 -3.05 49.50 -19.54
C THR A 29 -3.18 49.64 -21.06
N PHE A 30 -3.26 48.52 -21.77
CA PHE A 30 -3.39 48.51 -23.22
C PHE A 30 -4.73 49.05 -23.73
N THR A 31 -5.79 49.01 -22.91
CA THR A 31 -7.08 49.64 -23.22
C THR A 31 -7.13 51.14 -22.90
N GLY A 32 -6.01 51.72 -22.44
CA GLY A 32 -5.87 53.17 -22.18
C GLY A 32 -6.42 53.63 -20.83
N VAL A 33 -6.93 52.71 -20.00
CA VAL A 33 -7.57 53.03 -18.71
C VAL A 33 -6.54 53.41 -17.65
N ALA A 34 -5.35 52.80 -17.64
CA ALA A 34 -4.35 53.01 -16.60
C ALA A 34 -3.41 54.22 -16.84
N GLY A 35 -3.29 54.70 -18.08
CA GLY A 35 -2.43 55.83 -18.44
C GLY A 35 -0.96 55.70 -17.97
N PRO A 36 -0.28 56.81 -17.65
CA PRO A 36 1.12 56.79 -17.18
C PRO A 36 1.34 56.03 -15.85
N TYR A 37 0.28 55.79 -15.07
CA TYR A 37 0.34 55.12 -13.76
C TYR A 37 0.26 53.60 -13.85
N TRP A 38 0.32 53.05 -15.06
CA TRP A 38 0.22 51.61 -15.29
C TRP A 38 1.15 50.72 -14.45
N PRO A 39 2.42 51.09 -14.12
CA PRO A 39 3.27 50.22 -13.32
C PRO A 39 2.69 50.04 -11.91
N VAL A 40 2.07 51.08 -11.35
CA VAL A 40 1.45 51.05 -10.01
C VAL A 40 0.21 50.17 -10.01
N VAL A 41 -0.59 50.22 -11.08
CA VAL A 41 -1.80 49.39 -11.24
C VAL A 41 -1.43 47.91 -11.32
N VAL A 42 -0.40 47.57 -12.10
CA VAL A 42 0.06 46.18 -12.25
C VAL A 42 0.62 45.64 -10.94
N VAL A 43 1.48 46.40 -10.25
CA VAL A 43 2.06 46.00 -8.96
C VAL A 43 0.97 45.89 -7.88
N GLY A 44 0.02 46.82 -7.86
CA GLY A 44 -1.10 46.81 -6.91
C GLY A 44 -2.02 45.61 -7.10
N LEU A 45 -2.39 45.29 -8.34
CA LEU A 45 -3.21 44.12 -8.66
C LEU A 45 -2.48 42.81 -8.39
N TYR A 46 -1.19 42.73 -8.71
CA TYR A 46 -0.36 41.58 -8.35
C TYR A 46 -0.31 41.37 -6.83
N GLY A 47 -0.06 42.44 -6.07
CA GLY A 47 -0.02 42.38 -4.60
C GLY A 47 -1.38 41.99 -4.00
N ALA A 48 -2.47 42.56 -4.50
CA ALA A 48 -3.83 42.23 -4.06
C ALA A 48 -4.17 40.75 -4.37
N GLY A 49 -3.79 40.26 -5.55
CA GLY A 49 -3.95 38.85 -5.91
C GLY A 49 -3.13 37.91 -5.05
N ALA A 50 -1.89 38.27 -4.73
CA ALA A 50 -1.04 37.46 -3.87
C ALA A 50 -1.54 37.40 -2.42
N LEU A 51 -2.18 38.46 -1.93
CA LEU A 51 -2.76 38.51 -0.57
C LEU A 51 -4.11 37.81 -0.44
N THR A 52 -4.91 37.80 -1.52
CA THR A 52 -6.20 37.10 -1.56
C THR A 52 -6.09 35.63 -1.93
N ALA A 53 -4.91 35.19 -2.39
CA ALA A 53 -4.64 33.81 -2.72
C ALA A 53 -4.91 32.88 -1.52
N PRO A 54 -5.61 31.75 -1.72
CA PRO A 54 -5.85 30.78 -0.68
C PRO A 54 -4.54 30.33 -0.03
N PRO A 55 -4.48 30.20 1.31
CA PRO A 55 -3.27 29.77 2.00
C PRO A 55 -2.85 28.38 1.52
N GLU A 56 -1.55 28.19 1.36
CA GLU A 56 -0.98 26.88 1.07
C GLU A 56 -1.30 25.94 2.24
N ARG A 57 -1.96 24.83 1.93
CA ARG A 57 -2.20 23.78 2.90
C ARG A 57 -0.95 22.92 3.00
N PRO A 58 -0.54 22.49 4.20
CA PRO A 58 0.50 21.49 4.35
C PRO A 58 0.16 20.27 3.49
N ALA A 59 1.17 19.67 2.85
CA ALA A 59 0.98 18.40 2.16
C ALA A 59 0.45 17.36 3.16
N LEU A 60 -0.52 16.55 2.72
CA LEU A 60 -0.98 15.41 3.50
C LEU A 60 0.20 14.44 3.71
N PRO A 61 0.29 13.76 4.87
CA PRO A 61 1.24 12.68 5.04
C PRO A 61 1.09 11.64 3.92
N ASP A 62 2.20 11.17 3.38
CA ASP A 62 2.20 10.16 2.32
C ASP A 62 1.95 8.78 2.97
N PHE A 63 0.71 8.31 2.87
CA PHE A 63 0.35 6.96 3.29
C PHE A 63 0.53 6.02 2.10
N PRO A 64 1.21 4.88 2.28
CA PRO A 64 1.48 3.97 1.18
C PRO A 64 0.17 3.49 0.56
N SER A 65 0.08 3.59 -0.76
CA SER A 65 -1.05 3.05 -1.52
C SER A 65 -1.19 1.55 -1.23
N PRO A 66 -2.40 0.98 -1.37
CA PRO A 66 -2.59 -0.45 -1.19
C PRO A 66 -1.63 -1.32 -2.03
N SER A 67 -1.30 -0.87 -3.24
CA SER A 67 -0.28 -1.50 -4.09
C SER A 67 1.13 -1.45 -3.49
N ALA A 68 1.54 -0.30 -2.95
CA ALA A 68 2.85 -0.14 -2.30
C ALA A 68 2.98 -1.01 -1.04
N GLN A 69 1.87 -1.26 -0.33
CA GLN A 69 1.85 -2.18 0.81
C GLN A 69 2.08 -3.63 0.38
N LEU A 70 1.43 -4.09 -0.69
CA LEU A 70 1.67 -5.44 -1.23
C LEU A 70 3.08 -5.61 -1.78
N ASP A 71 3.66 -4.59 -2.40
CA ASP A 71 5.05 -4.64 -2.86
C ASP A 71 6.03 -4.82 -1.70
N ALA A 72 5.80 -4.13 -0.58
CA ALA A 72 6.59 -4.32 0.64
C ALA A 72 6.43 -5.75 1.21
N ILE A 73 5.21 -6.29 1.22
CA ILE A 73 4.95 -7.66 1.66
C ILE A 73 5.65 -8.67 0.72
N ARG A 74 5.62 -8.45 -0.59
CA ARG A 74 6.31 -9.31 -1.57
C ARG A 74 7.82 -9.33 -1.34
N ALA A 75 8.41 -8.17 -1.05
CA ALA A 75 9.83 -8.06 -0.72
C ALA A 75 10.18 -8.82 0.58
N ASP A 76 9.34 -8.71 1.61
CA ASP A 76 9.53 -9.44 2.87
C ASP A 76 9.31 -10.94 2.70
N PHE A 77 8.33 -11.35 1.89
CA PHE A 77 8.10 -12.75 1.55
C PHE A 77 9.28 -13.37 0.79
N ALA A 78 9.92 -12.62 -0.11
CA ALA A 78 11.14 -13.07 -0.78
C ALA A 78 12.30 -13.30 0.21
N LYS A 79 12.48 -12.43 1.20
CA LYS A 79 13.46 -12.63 2.29
C LYS A 79 13.13 -13.86 3.13
N LEU A 80 11.85 -14.01 3.49
CA LEU A 80 11.37 -15.18 4.23
C LEU A 80 11.68 -16.47 3.49
N ARG A 81 11.38 -16.55 2.18
CA ARG A 81 11.71 -17.73 1.36
C ARG A 81 13.20 -18.05 1.36
N GLY A 82 14.06 -17.03 1.31
CA GLY A 82 15.50 -17.20 1.45
C GLY A 82 15.88 -17.83 2.79
N TYR A 83 15.36 -17.29 3.90
CA TYR A 83 15.57 -17.86 5.24
C TYR A 83 15.08 -19.31 5.34
N LEU A 84 13.87 -19.59 4.86
CA LEU A 84 13.25 -20.92 4.95
C LEU A 84 14.03 -21.98 4.15
N ALA A 85 14.67 -21.59 3.04
CA ALA A 85 15.49 -22.49 2.24
C ALA A 85 16.76 -22.97 2.98
N ASP A 86 17.24 -22.18 3.95
CA ASP A 86 18.43 -22.52 4.76
C ASP A 86 18.08 -23.37 6.00
N VAL A 87 16.79 -23.58 6.31
CA VAL A 87 16.35 -24.32 7.50
C VAL A 87 16.04 -25.78 7.14
N GLU A 88 16.72 -26.70 7.81
CA GLU A 88 16.39 -28.14 7.73
C GLU A 88 15.10 -28.44 8.50
N LEU A 89 14.04 -28.77 7.75
CA LEU A 89 12.74 -29.18 8.28
C LEU A 89 12.50 -30.69 8.09
N PRO A 90 11.68 -31.32 8.96
CA PRO A 90 11.13 -32.65 8.72
C PRO A 90 10.37 -32.69 7.39
N ALA A 91 10.36 -33.84 6.72
CA ALA A 91 9.72 -33.99 5.40
C ALA A 91 8.28 -33.47 5.36
N THR A 92 7.43 -33.92 6.30
CA THR A 92 6.03 -33.50 6.39
C THR A 92 5.87 -31.99 6.57
N ALA A 93 6.65 -31.37 7.45
CA ALA A 93 6.62 -29.93 7.67
C ALA A 93 7.13 -29.16 6.45
N GLY A 94 8.12 -29.72 5.73
CA GLY A 94 8.61 -29.20 4.46
C GLY A 94 7.52 -29.19 3.39
N ASP A 95 6.73 -30.26 3.28
CA ASP A 95 5.60 -30.35 2.34
C ASP A 95 4.52 -29.30 2.66
N TRP A 96 4.11 -29.20 3.94
CA TRP A 96 3.14 -28.18 4.37
C TRP A 96 3.63 -26.76 4.11
N LEU A 97 4.91 -26.49 4.37
CA LEU A 97 5.49 -25.18 4.11
C LEU A 97 5.56 -24.88 2.62
N ALA A 98 5.88 -25.87 1.78
CA ALA A 98 5.89 -25.71 0.34
C ALA A 98 4.50 -25.30 -0.18
N GLU A 99 3.45 -26.03 0.21
CA GLU A 99 2.05 -25.70 -0.14
C GLU A 99 1.65 -24.29 0.32
N LEU A 100 1.97 -23.93 1.58
CA LEU A 100 1.70 -22.60 2.10
C LEU A 100 2.44 -21.51 1.30
N THR A 101 3.71 -21.73 0.97
CA THR A 101 4.47 -20.76 0.18
C THR A 101 3.97 -20.64 -1.26
N GLU A 102 3.42 -21.71 -1.85
CA GLU A 102 2.76 -21.65 -3.16
C GLU A 102 1.49 -20.80 -3.10
N LEU A 103 0.64 -21.00 -2.09
CA LEU A 103 -0.57 -20.19 -1.87
C LEU A 103 -0.23 -18.71 -1.67
N LEU A 104 0.75 -18.40 -0.83
CA LEU A 104 1.21 -17.03 -0.61
C LEU A 104 1.82 -16.42 -1.87
N THR A 105 2.52 -17.22 -2.68
CA THR A 105 3.04 -16.77 -3.98
C THR A 105 1.89 -16.39 -4.90
N ALA A 106 0.87 -17.23 -5.03
CA ALA A 106 -0.31 -16.96 -5.86
C ALA A 106 -1.12 -15.74 -5.38
N LEU A 107 -1.21 -15.51 -4.07
CA LEU A 107 -1.86 -14.33 -3.48
C LEU A 107 -1.11 -13.03 -3.78
N LEU A 108 0.22 -13.08 -3.81
CA LEU A 108 1.09 -11.90 -3.98
C LEU A 108 1.53 -11.66 -5.43
N GLU A 109 1.28 -12.61 -6.33
CA GLU A 109 1.54 -12.50 -7.76
C GLU A 109 0.70 -11.37 -8.37
N PRO A 110 1.30 -10.46 -9.16
CA PRO A 110 0.54 -9.40 -9.82
C PRO A 110 -0.61 -9.95 -10.67
N GLY A 111 -1.82 -9.46 -10.42
CA GLY A 111 -3.03 -9.88 -11.11
C GLY A 111 -4.27 -9.58 -10.28
N TRP A 112 -5.42 -10.10 -10.73
CA TRP A 112 -6.71 -9.82 -10.11
C TRP A 112 -6.78 -10.22 -8.63
N VAL A 113 -6.08 -11.30 -8.22
CA VAL A 113 -6.04 -11.76 -6.82
C VAL A 113 -5.35 -10.73 -5.94
N ALA A 114 -4.16 -10.26 -6.36
CA ALA A 114 -3.43 -9.21 -5.65
C ALA A 114 -4.20 -7.89 -5.64
N GLU A 115 -4.91 -7.55 -6.71
CA GLU A 115 -5.78 -6.37 -6.76
C GLU A 115 -6.95 -6.50 -5.77
N ALA A 116 -7.62 -7.64 -5.72
CA ALA A 116 -8.70 -7.92 -4.78
C ALA A 116 -8.18 -7.89 -3.33
N LEU A 117 -7.02 -8.50 -3.08
CA LEU A 117 -6.34 -8.47 -1.79
C LEU A 117 -5.98 -7.05 -1.37
N ALA A 118 -5.47 -6.22 -2.27
CA ALA A 118 -5.13 -4.81 -1.98
C ALA A 118 -6.36 -4.01 -1.52
N GLN A 119 -7.56 -4.37 -1.95
CA GLN A 119 -8.81 -3.73 -1.54
C GLN A 119 -9.38 -4.31 -0.22
N ASP A 120 -8.71 -5.29 0.37
CA ASP A 120 -9.15 -5.99 1.58
C ASP A 120 -8.14 -5.79 2.74
N PRO A 121 -8.33 -4.77 3.59
CA PRO A 121 -7.38 -4.44 4.67
C PRO A 121 -7.13 -5.60 5.62
N ASP A 122 -8.16 -6.38 5.94
CA ASP A 122 -8.06 -7.56 6.80
C ASP A 122 -7.20 -8.64 6.11
N GLY A 123 -7.43 -8.88 4.82
CA GLY A 123 -6.63 -9.81 4.03
C GLY A 123 -5.15 -9.39 3.94
N VAL A 124 -4.87 -8.10 3.69
CA VAL A 124 -3.51 -7.56 3.70
C VAL A 124 -2.85 -7.75 5.07
N HIS A 125 -3.59 -7.50 6.15
CA HIS A 125 -3.10 -7.69 7.50
C HIS A 125 -2.77 -9.16 7.79
N THR A 126 -3.66 -10.09 7.45
CA THR A 126 -3.45 -11.54 7.61
C THR A 126 -2.19 -12.00 6.87
N VAL A 127 -2.04 -11.65 5.58
CA VAL A 127 -0.86 -12.02 4.80
C VAL A 127 0.41 -11.38 5.36
N SER A 128 0.36 -10.09 5.73
CA SER A 128 1.50 -9.41 6.35
C SER A 128 1.92 -10.08 7.66
N ARG A 129 0.96 -10.52 8.48
CA ARG A 129 1.22 -11.16 9.77
C ARG A 129 1.81 -12.56 9.58
N ALA A 130 1.25 -13.35 8.67
CA ALA A 130 1.77 -14.67 8.35
C ALA A 130 3.24 -14.60 7.88
N VAL A 131 3.55 -13.66 6.98
CA VAL A 131 4.91 -13.49 6.42
C VAL A 131 5.91 -12.94 7.44
N ARG A 132 5.51 -11.96 8.25
CA ARG A 132 6.46 -11.25 9.13
C ARG A 132 6.58 -11.86 10.51
N GLN A 133 5.59 -12.64 10.94
CA GLN A 133 5.51 -13.14 12.31
C GLN A 133 5.18 -14.62 12.39
N ASP A 134 4.01 -15.06 11.94
CA ASP A 134 3.53 -16.39 12.33
C ASP A 134 4.38 -17.53 11.74
N ILE A 135 4.78 -17.43 10.46
CA ILE A 135 5.69 -18.43 9.84
C ILE A 135 7.10 -18.38 10.46
N PRO A 136 7.78 -17.21 10.54
CA PRO A 136 9.06 -17.12 11.23
C PRO A 136 9.04 -17.67 12.66
N GLU A 137 7.99 -17.36 13.42
CA GLU A 137 7.86 -17.76 14.83
C GLU A 137 7.67 -19.29 14.96
N ALA A 138 6.83 -19.90 14.12
CA ALA A 138 6.64 -21.35 14.10
C ALA A 138 7.96 -22.10 13.80
N VAL A 139 8.71 -21.63 12.79
CA VAL A 139 9.97 -22.23 12.39
C VAL A 139 11.06 -22.01 13.44
N ASP A 140 11.20 -20.80 13.98
CA ASP A 140 12.18 -20.51 15.05
C ASP A 140 11.90 -21.32 16.32
N ALA A 141 10.62 -21.43 16.71
CA ALA A 141 10.21 -22.24 17.85
C ALA A 141 10.58 -23.72 17.65
N TYR A 142 10.36 -24.27 16.44
CA TYR A 142 10.80 -25.61 16.11
C TYR A 142 12.33 -25.77 16.20
N VAL A 143 13.10 -24.89 15.55
CA VAL A 143 14.57 -24.96 15.53
C VAL A 143 15.15 -24.87 16.94
N ARG A 144 14.59 -24.00 17.78
CA ARG A 144 15.00 -23.86 19.19
C ARG A 144 14.67 -25.11 19.99
N THR A 145 13.46 -25.65 19.82
CA THR A 145 12.95 -26.75 20.67
C THR A 145 13.50 -28.11 20.26
N ARG A 146 13.80 -28.34 18.97
CA ARG A 146 14.41 -29.59 18.48
C ARG A 146 15.78 -29.86 19.11
N TRP A 147 16.54 -28.80 19.43
CA TRP A 147 17.81 -28.92 20.13
C TRP A 147 17.62 -29.39 21.58
N TRP A 148 16.67 -28.79 22.30
CA TRP A 148 16.41 -29.11 23.70
C TRP A 148 15.80 -30.50 23.90
N THR A 149 14.89 -30.91 23.03
CA THR A 149 14.23 -32.23 23.11
C THR A 149 15.19 -33.39 22.84
N ARG A 150 16.32 -33.16 22.15
CA ARG A 150 17.41 -34.15 22.09
C ARG A 150 18.08 -34.39 23.44
N MET A 151 17.99 -33.44 24.39
CA MET A 151 18.61 -33.54 25.71
C MET A 151 17.65 -34.00 26.81
N THR A 152 16.33 -33.89 26.60
CA THR A 152 15.29 -34.28 27.58
C THR A 152 14.26 -35.21 26.96
N ALA A 153 14.35 -36.50 27.30
CA ALA A 153 13.38 -37.51 26.89
C ALA A 153 12.00 -37.27 27.55
N GLY A 154 10.93 -37.38 26.76
CA GLY A 154 9.54 -37.37 27.26
C GLY A 154 8.73 -36.09 26.98
N ALA A 155 9.33 -35.06 26.39
CA ALA A 155 8.58 -33.88 25.93
C ALA A 155 7.79 -34.17 24.63
N GLU A 156 6.72 -33.41 24.39
CA GLU A 156 5.94 -33.50 23.16
C GLU A 156 6.81 -33.20 21.93
N SER A 157 6.60 -33.92 20.82
CA SER A 157 7.47 -33.80 19.63
C SER A 157 7.32 -32.41 19.01
N PRO A 158 8.42 -31.63 18.88
CA PRO A 158 8.41 -30.33 18.21
C PRO A 158 7.94 -30.40 16.76
N GLU A 159 8.14 -31.55 16.10
CA GLU A 159 7.75 -31.80 14.72
C GLU A 159 6.22 -31.80 14.59
N ARG A 160 5.53 -32.46 15.52
CA ARG A 160 4.06 -32.50 15.54
C ARG A 160 3.44 -31.13 15.78
N HIS A 161 4.08 -30.30 16.59
CA HIS A 161 3.66 -28.92 16.82
C HIS A 161 3.84 -28.07 15.57
N LEU A 162 4.99 -28.18 14.91
CA LEU A 162 5.24 -27.47 13.66
C LEU A 162 4.25 -27.89 12.57
N ASP A 163 4.02 -29.19 12.37
CA ASP A 163 3.06 -29.71 11.40
C ASP A 163 1.66 -29.11 11.63
N ARG A 164 1.21 -29.06 12.89
CA ARG A 164 -0.09 -28.49 13.24
C ARG A 164 -0.15 -26.99 13.00
N GLN A 165 0.91 -26.25 13.34
CA GLN A 165 0.97 -24.81 13.12
C GLN A 165 0.94 -24.48 11.62
N LEU A 166 1.74 -25.18 10.80
CA LEU A 166 1.76 -24.97 9.36
C LEU A 166 0.44 -25.36 8.70
N ALA A 167 -0.22 -26.44 9.16
CA ALA A 167 -1.54 -26.82 8.67
C ALA A 167 -2.60 -25.74 8.95
N LEU A 168 -2.59 -25.13 10.14
CA LEU A 168 -3.51 -24.04 10.48
C LEU A 168 -3.26 -22.78 9.64
N LEU A 169 -1.99 -22.42 9.43
CA LEU A 169 -1.63 -21.28 8.58
C LEU A 169 -2.03 -21.50 7.12
N ARG A 170 -1.91 -22.72 6.62
CA ARG A 170 -2.40 -23.10 5.29
C ARG A 170 -3.92 -22.99 5.19
N GLU A 171 -4.65 -23.53 6.16
CA GLU A 171 -6.12 -23.45 6.21
C GLU A 171 -6.59 -21.98 6.24
N GLU A 172 -5.93 -21.12 7.01
CA GLU A 172 -6.22 -19.68 7.03
C GLU A 172 -5.96 -19.01 5.66
N ALA A 173 -4.85 -19.35 4.99
CA ALA A 173 -4.56 -18.84 3.65
C ALA A 173 -5.59 -19.33 2.60
N GLU A 174 -6.04 -20.58 2.67
CA GLU A 174 -7.09 -21.13 1.82
C GLU A 174 -8.43 -20.43 2.05
N HIS A 175 -8.78 -20.19 3.31
CA HIS A 175 -9.97 -19.42 3.67
C HIS A 175 -9.90 -17.98 3.12
N LEU A 176 -8.74 -17.33 3.20
CA LEU A 176 -8.55 -16.00 2.62
C LEU A 176 -8.78 -16.01 1.11
N VAL A 177 -8.20 -16.97 0.38
CA VAL A 177 -8.43 -17.13 -1.07
C VAL A 177 -9.92 -17.33 -1.38
N SER A 178 -10.61 -18.19 -0.61
CA SER A 178 -12.04 -18.43 -0.80
C SER A 178 -12.87 -17.16 -0.56
N GLY A 179 -12.54 -16.39 0.49
CA GLY A 179 -13.21 -15.14 0.81
C GLY A 179 -13.03 -14.06 -0.27
N LEU A 180 -11.85 -13.98 -0.87
CA LEU A 180 -11.59 -13.09 -2.01
C LEU A 180 -12.44 -13.48 -3.23
N ARG A 181 -12.54 -14.78 -3.55
CA ARG A 181 -13.39 -15.27 -4.64
C ARG A 181 -14.87 -14.97 -4.40
N ASP A 182 -15.37 -15.17 -3.19
CA ASP A 182 -16.76 -14.90 -2.83
C ASP A 182 -17.10 -13.40 -2.88
N LYS A 183 -16.15 -12.53 -2.51
CA LYS A 183 -16.30 -11.08 -2.65
C LYS A 183 -16.40 -10.69 -4.13
N GLU A 184 -15.55 -11.24 -4.98
CA GLU A 184 -15.58 -10.97 -6.43
C GLU A 184 -16.85 -11.50 -7.09
N ALA A 185 -17.29 -12.72 -6.77
CA ALA A 185 -18.55 -13.26 -7.27
C ALA A 185 -19.74 -12.35 -6.95
N ARG A 186 -19.84 -11.87 -5.70
CA ARG A 186 -20.89 -10.91 -5.27
C ARG A 186 -20.81 -9.58 -6.01
N ARG A 187 -19.61 -9.13 -6.38
CA ARG A 187 -19.40 -7.92 -7.17
C ARG A 187 -19.95 -8.08 -8.58
N GLN A 188 -19.66 -9.21 -9.22
CA GLN A 188 -20.17 -9.53 -10.55
C GLN A 188 -21.69 -9.65 -10.56
N GLU A 189 -22.27 -10.37 -9.60
CA GLU A 189 -23.73 -10.47 -9.47
C GLU A 189 -24.40 -9.10 -9.28
N SER A 190 -23.83 -8.26 -8.42
CA SER A 190 -24.33 -6.90 -8.20
C SER A 190 -24.26 -6.04 -9.46
N HIS A 191 -23.19 -6.18 -10.24
CA HIS A 191 -23.04 -5.46 -11.50
C HIS A 191 -24.05 -5.93 -12.55
N THR A 192 -24.23 -7.25 -12.70
CA THR A 192 -25.25 -7.83 -13.58
C THR A 192 -26.64 -7.33 -13.22
N ARG A 193 -27.02 -7.39 -11.94
CA ARG A 193 -28.32 -6.88 -11.46
C ARG A 193 -28.51 -5.40 -11.78
N TYR A 194 -27.50 -4.57 -11.55
CA TYR A 194 -27.54 -3.15 -11.89
C TYR A 194 -27.78 -2.91 -13.39
N LEU A 195 -27.12 -3.70 -14.26
CA LEU A 195 -27.32 -3.60 -15.71
C LEU A 195 -28.71 -4.03 -16.15
N GLU A 196 -29.28 -5.07 -15.54
CA GLU A 196 -30.65 -5.51 -15.77
C GLU A 196 -31.67 -4.45 -15.34
N GLU A 197 -31.51 -3.86 -14.16
CA GLU A 197 -32.38 -2.80 -13.64
C GLU A 197 -32.33 -1.52 -14.48
N ARG A 198 -31.17 -1.17 -15.04
CA ARG A 198 -31.02 0.00 -15.91
C ARG A 198 -31.71 -0.15 -17.27
N ASN A 199 -31.86 -1.38 -17.75
CA ASN A 199 -32.40 -1.68 -19.08
C ASN A 199 -33.90 -2.00 -19.07
N ASN A 200 -34.52 -2.02 -17.89
CA ASN A 200 -35.96 -2.08 -17.66
C ASN A 200 -36.53 -0.69 -17.35
#